data_AF-A0A7X7V617-F1
#
_entry.id   AF-A0A7X7V617-F1
#
_cell.length_a   1.000
_cell.length_b   1.000
_cell.length_c   1.000
_cell.angle_alpha   90.00
_cell.angle_beta   90.00
_cell.angle_gamma   90.00
#
_symmetry.space_group_name_H-M   'P 1'
#
loop_
_entity.id
_entity.type
_entity.pdbx_description
1 polymer ?
#
loop_
_entity_poly.entity_id
_entity_poly.type
_entity_poly.pdbx_seq_one_letter_code
_entity_poly.pdbx_strand_id
1 'polypeptide(L)'
;AYPMVIAAELDRYLPFLTTTKVLMAAVRKGVGREEAHEAIKENAVAAVLEMRESGTQRNGLFDRLAADERLGLSRDELDALVSAPLELTGAAGRQAARVVQRVRDLAETDPEAAAYQPGAVL
;
A
#
# COMPACT_ATOMS: atom_id res chain seq x y z
N ALA A 1 -14.01 -4.66 -12.03
CA ALA A 1 -12.98 -4.88 -10.99
C ALA A 1 -13.63 -5.56 -9.79
N TYR A 2 -12.84 -6.17 -8.91
CA TYR A 2 -13.30 -6.77 -7.65
C TYR A 2 -12.77 -5.94 -6.46
N PRO A 3 -13.43 -4.83 -6.07
CA PRO A 3 -12.87 -3.88 -5.09
C PRO A 3 -12.56 -4.52 -3.74
N MET A 4 -13.39 -5.47 -3.30
CA MET A 4 -13.20 -6.16 -2.03
C MET A 4 -11.94 -7.03 -1.99
N VAL A 5 -11.60 -7.66 -3.12
CA VAL A 5 -10.37 -8.48 -3.22
C VAL A 5 -9.15 -7.58 -3.22
N ILE A 6 -9.22 -6.43 -3.91
CA ILE A 6 -8.15 -5.44 -3.93
C ILE A 6 -7.93 -4.85 -2.53
N ALA A 7 -9.00 -4.48 -1.84
CA ALA A 7 -8.93 -3.94 -0.48
C ALA A 7 -8.33 -4.95 0.50
N ALA A 8 -8.77 -6.21 0.47
CA ALA A 8 -8.21 -7.26 1.33
C ALA A 8 -6.70 -7.46 1.11
N GLU A 9 -6.23 -7.42 -0.14
CA GLU A 9 -4.80 -7.51 -0.45
C GLU A 9 -4.04 -6.28 0.06
N LEU A 10 -4.60 -5.08 -0.12
CA LEU A 10 -4.01 -3.85 0.39
C LEU A 10 -3.89 -3.86 1.92
N ASP A 11 -4.96 -4.21 2.63
CA ASP A 11 -4.97 -4.30 4.10
C ASP A 11 -3.90 -5.28 4.61
N ARG A 12 -3.68 -6.36 3.86
CA ARG A 12 -2.68 -7.38 4.19
C ARG A 12 -1.25 -6.88 4.05
N TYR A 13 -0.94 -6.07 3.04
CA TYR A 13 0.45 -5.74 2.68
C TYR A 13 0.88 -4.29 2.93
N LEU A 14 -0.07 -3.34 2.97
CA LEU A 14 0.25 -1.92 3.20
C LEU A 14 1.01 -1.65 4.50
N PRO A 15 0.73 -2.31 5.64
CA PRO A 15 1.53 -2.10 6.85
C PRO A 15 3.02 -2.36 6.64
N PHE A 16 3.39 -3.39 5.88
CA PHE A 16 4.78 -3.71 5.57
C PHE A 16 5.41 -2.67 4.63
N LEU A 17 4.68 -2.25 3.60
CA LEU A 17 5.15 -1.27 2.61
C LEU A 17 5.34 0.14 3.18
N THR A 18 4.75 0.41 4.35
CA THR A 18 4.76 1.74 5.00
C THR A 18 5.74 1.83 6.16
N THR A 19 6.54 0.80 6.42
CA THR A 19 7.57 0.76 7.47
C THR A 19 8.57 1.93 7.40
N THR A 20 8.88 2.45 6.21
CA THR A 20 9.70 3.67 6.08
C THR A 20 8.97 4.93 6.57
N LYS A 21 7.66 5.07 6.35
CA LYS A 21 6.86 6.17 6.92
C LYS A 21 6.83 6.07 8.46
N VAL A 22 6.68 4.85 9.00
CA VAL A 22 6.75 4.59 10.45
C VAL A 22 8.11 5.00 11.02
N LEU A 23 9.21 4.59 10.37
CA LEU A 23 10.56 4.97 10.75
C LEU A 23 10.71 6.50 10.82
N MET A 24 10.24 7.20 9.79
CA MET A 24 10.29 8.67 9.77
C MET A 24 9.44 9.30 10.87
N ALA A 25 8.29 8.72 11.21
CA ALA A 25 7.44 9.21 12.28
C ALA A 25 8.09 9.03 13.67
N ALA A 26 8.68 7.86 13.95
CA ALA A 26 9.41 7.60 15.19
C ALA A 26 10.62 8.54 15.34
N VAL A 27 11.39 8.73 14.26
CA VAL A 27 12.53 9.66 14.26
C VAL A 27 12.11 11.10 14.53
N ARG A 28 10.97 11.56 13.98
CA ARG A 28 10.42 12.90 14.27
C ARG A 28 10.00 13.08 15.72
N LYS A 29 9.71 11.99 16.44
CA LYS A 29 9.45 11.99 17.88
C LYS A 29 10.70 11.90 18.75
N GLY A 30 11.89 11.86 18.14
CA GLY A 30 13.16 11.82 18.85
C GLY A 30 13.73 10.43 19.08
N VAL A 31 13.12 9.37 18.52
CA VAL A 31 13.69 8.02 18.57
C VAL A 31 14.93 7.93 17.67
N GLY A 32 15.98 7.27 18.14
CA GLY A 32 17.17 7.02 17.34
C GLY A 32 16.84 6.22 16.07
N ARG A 33 17.42 6.60 14.93
CA ARG A 33 17.10 5.96 13.64
C ARG A 33 17.34 4.45 13.64
N GLU A 34 18.48 4.01 14.19
CA GLU A 34 18.83 2.58 14.25
C GLU A 34 17.93 1.83 15.24
N GLU A 35 17.61 2.43 16.38
CA GLU A 35 16.69 1.85 17.36
C GLU A 35 15.29 1.66 16.77
N ALA A 36 14.76 2.69 16.09
CA ALA A 36 13.48 2.61 15.41
C ALA A 36 13.52 1.56 14.27
N HIS A 37 14.60 1.50 13.50
CA HIS A 37 14.75 0.53 12.43
C HIS A 37 14.76 -0.91 12.95
N GLU A 38 15.52 -1.19 14.01
CA GLU A 38 15.58 -2.51 14.62
C GLU A 38 14.23 -2.92 15.24
N ALA A 39 13.56 -2.02 15.96
CA ALA A 39 12.23 -2.29 16.50
C ALA A 39 11.20 -2.60 15.39
N ILE A 40 11.22 -1.84 14.29
CA ILE A 40 10.34 -2.09 13.15
C ILE A 40 10.66 -3.45 12.50
N LYS A 41 11.94 -3.77 12.30
CA LYS A 41 12.37 -5.03 11.69
C LYS A 41 11.93 -6.24 12.52
N GLU A 42 12.16 -6.22 13.83
CA GLU A 42 11.77 -7.30 14.74
C GLU A 42 10.27 -7.56 14.70
N ASN A 43 9.46 -6.50 14.79
CA ASN A 43 8.00 -6.61 14.75
C ASN A 43 7.47 -7.04 13.37
N ALA A 44 8.08 -6.57 12.28
CA ALA A 44 7.72 -6.98 10.92
C ALA A 44 7.99 -8.47 10.69
N VAL A 45 9.14 -8.98 11.10
CA VAL A 45 9.47 -10.41 11.01
C VAL A 45 8.50 -11.24 11.86
N ALA A 46 8.24 -10.84 13.09
CA ALA A 46 7.32 -11.55 13.98
C ALA A 46 5.89 -11.60 13.42
N ALA A 47 5.39 -10.49 12.85
CA ALA A 47 4.07 -10.46 12.21
C ALA A 47 3.99 -11.42 11.02
N VAL A 48 5.03 -11.48 10.17
CA VAL A 48 5.06 -12.42 9.03
C VAL A 48 5.10 -13.88 9.49
N LEU A 49 5.86 -14.19 10.55
CA LEU A 49 5.91 -15.53 11.12
C LEU A 49 4.54 -15.96 11.66
N GLU A 50 3.88 -15.10 12.43
CA GLU A 50 2.53 -15.35 12.95
C GLU A 50 1.52 -15.62 11.82
N MET A 51 1.55 -14.81 10.76
CA MET A 51 0.69 -15.01 9.59
C MET A 51 0.91 -16.36 8.91
N ARG A 52 2.15 -16.85 8.88
CA ARG A 52 2.51 -18.15 8.29
C ARG A 52 2.10 -19.32 9.19
N GLU A 53 2.36 -19.22 10.48
CA GLU A 53 2.13 -20.29 11.45
C GLU A 53 0.65 -20.49 11.76
N SER A 54 -0.11 -19.39 11.93
CA SER A 54 -1.54 -19.45 12.26
C SER A 54 -2.44 -19.54 11.03
N GLY A 55 -1.90 -19.29 9.83
CA GLY A 55 -2.68 -19.16 8.60
C GLY A 55 -3.58 -17.91 8.55
N THR A 56 -3.44 -16.98 9.51
CA THR A 56 -4.24 -15.76 9.53
C THR A 56 -3.91 -14.85 8.35
N GLN A 57 -4.94 -14.27 7.76
CA GLN A 57 -4.82 -13.24 6.73
C GLN A 57 -4.67 -11.84 7.33
N ARG A 58 -5.01 -11.68 8.61
CA ARG A 58 -4.92 -10.40 9.32
C ARG A 58 -3.46 -10.03 9.52
N ASN A 59 -3.09 -8.82 9.12
CA ASN A 59 -1.80 -8.24 9.43
C ASN A 59 -1.83 -7.57 10.82
N GLY A 60 -1.06 -8.10 11.77
CA GLY A 60 -0.94 -7.59 13.14
C GLY A 60 0.20 -6.59 13.36
N LEU A 61 0.90 -6.14 12.31
CA LEU A 61 2.11 -5.34 12.44
C LEU A 61 1.87 -4.04 13.21
N PHE A 62 0.80 -3.30 12.90
CA PHE A 62 0.56 -2.00 13.56
C PHE A 62 0.19 -2.15 15.03
N ASP A 63 -0.52 -3.21 15.39
CA ASP A 63 -0.82 -3.52 16.79
C ASP A 63 0.48 -3.80 17.56
N ARG A 64 1.42 -4.55 16.94
CA ARG A 64 2.74 -4.83 17.49
C ARG A 64 3.61 -3.58 17.63
N LEU A 65 3.66 -2.73 16.60
CA LEU A 65 4.44 -1.49 16.62
C LEU A 65 3.89 -0.49 17.65
N ALA A 66 2.56 -0.41 17.83
CA ALA A 66 1.96 0.45 18.85
C ALA A 66 2.24 -0.03 20.29
N ALA A 67 2.45 -1.34 20.47
CA ALA A 67 2.81 -1.94 21.75
C ALA A 67 4.32 -1.85 22.06
N ASP A 68 5.14 -1.47 21.08
CA ASP A 68 6.59 -1.33 21.24
C ASP A 68 6.95 0.07 21.74
N GLU A 69 7.21 0.19 23.04
CA GLU A 69 7.51 1.47 23.70
C GLU A 69 8.72 2.20 23.08
N ARG A 70 9.64 1.49 22.41
CA ARG A 70 10.80 2.07 21.72
C ARG A 70 10.39 3.05 20.61
N LEU A 71 9.22 2.85 20.01
CA LEU A 71 8.76 3.65 18.86
C LEU A 71 8.02 4.92 19.27
N GLY A 72 7.42 4.94 20.46
CA GLY A 72 6.62 6.08 20.94
C GLY A 72 5.45 6.46 20.02
N LEU A 73 4.94 5.52 19.22
CA LEU A 73 3.84 5.73 18.27
C LEU A 73 2.57 5.04 18.78
N SER A 74 1.44 5.74 18.73
CA SER A 74 0.14 5.15 19.02
C SER A 74 -0.41 4.39 17.82
N ARG A 75 -1.39 3.54 18.07
CA ARG A 75 -2.13 2.82 17.03
C ARG A 75 -2.83 3.77 16.05
N ASP A 76 -3.40 4.87 16.53
CA ASP A 76 -4.06 5.88 15.69
C ASP A 76 -3.06 6.63 14.80
N GLU A 77 -1.85 6.90 15.32
CA GLU A 77 -0.79 7.53 14.52
C GLU A 77 -0.32 6.61 13.40
N LEU A 78 -0.20 5.30 13.66
CA LEU A 78 0.16 4.32 12.64
C LEU A 78 -0.91 4.21 11.54
N ASP A 79 -2.19 4.17 11.90
CA ASP A 79 -3.29 4.17 10.93
C ASP A 79 -3.29 5.43 10.06
N ALA A 80 -3.03 6.59 10.66
CA ALA A 80 -2.97 7.86 9.94
C ALA A 80 -1.87 7.86 8.85
N LEU A 81 -0.75 7.15 9.04
CA LEU A 81 0.33 7.04 8.06
C LEU A 81 -0.08 6.31 6.77
N VAL A 82 -1.16 5.51 6.81
CA VAL A 82 -1.65 4.67 5.70
C VAL A 82 -2.98 5.17 5.14
N SER A 83 -3.59 6.19 5.76
CA SER A 83 -4.92 6.73 5.40
C SER A 83 -5.08 7.18 3.93
N ALA A 84 -3.98 7.39 3.21
CA ALA A 84 -3.98 7.71 1.79
C ALA A 84 -3.13 6.73 0.94
N PRO A 85 -3.63 5.51 0.64
CA PRO A 85 -2.89 4.52 -0.15
C PRO A 85 -2.47 5.02 -1.54
N LEU A 86 -3.23 5.94 -2.13
CA LEU A 86 -2.89 6.54 -3.42
C LEU A 86 -1.55 7.30 -3.40
N GLU A 87 -1.13 7.84 -2.25
CA GLU A 87 0.20 8.45 -2.10
C GLU A 87 1.34 7.46 -2.31
N LEU A 88 1.08 6.17 -2.13
CA LEU A 88 2.06 5.09 -2.28
C LEU A 88 2.16 4.58 -3.73
N THR A 89 1.37 5.15 -4.65
CA THR A 89 1.35 4.73 -6.06
C THR A 89 2.34 5.51 -6.94
N GLY A 90 3.12 6.42 -6.35
CA GLY A 90 4.12 7.22 -7.05
C GLY A 90 3.50 8.05 -8.18
N ALA A 91 3.95 7.81 -9.42
CA ALA A 91 3.46 8.53 -10.60
C ALA A 91 2.39 7.76 -11.41
N ALA A 92 1.88 6.64 -10.90
CA ALA A 92 1.00 5.72 -11.65
C ALA A 92 -0.20 6.43 -12.29
N GLY A 93 -0.91 7.28 -11.52
CA GLY A 93 -2.04 8.04 -12.04
C GLY A 93 -1.67 8.95 -13.21
N ARG A 94 -0.53 9.66 -13.12
CA ARG A 94 -0.04 10.53 -14.21
C ARG A 94 0.41 9.72 -15.43
N GLN A 95 1.04 8.57 -15.21
CA GLN A 95 1.48 7.68 -16.29
C GLN A 95 0.29 7.09 -17.05
N ALA A 96 -0.72 6.58 -16.33
CA ALA A 96 -1.96 6.09 -16.92
C ALA A 96 -2.68 7.19 -17.71
N ALA A 97 -2.81 8.39 -17.14
CA ALA A 97 -3.42 9.53 -17.84
C ALA A 97 -2.69 9.87 -19.15
N ARG A 98 -1.36 9.80 -19.16
CA ARG A 98 -0.56 10.05 -20.38
C ARG A 98 -0.81 9.02 -21.47
N VAL A 99 -0.95 7.75 -21.10
CA VAL A 99 -1.28 6.67 -22.05
C VAL A 99 -2.68 6.85 -22.60
N VAL A 100 -3.66 7.09 -21.72
CA VAL A 100 -5.05 7.37 -22.11
C VAL A 100 -5.13 8.54 -23.08
N GLN A 101 -4.38 9.62 -22.85
CA GLN A 101 -4.37 10.76 -23.75
C GLN A 101 -3.83 10.38 -25.14
N ARG A 102 -2.71 9.66 -25.23
CA ARG A 102 -2.17 9.23 -26.52
C ARG A 102 -3.12 8.31 -27.29
N VAL A 103 -3.80 7.42 -26.57
CA VAL A 103 -4.81 6.53 -27.16
C VAL A 103 -5.99 7.35 -27.66
N ARG A 104 -6.43 8.37 -26.90
CA ARG A 104 -7.48 9.29 -27.32
C ARG A 104 -7.10 10.04 -28.58
N ASP A 105 -5.91 10.63 -28.62
CA ASP A 105 -5.41 11.37 -29.80
C ASP A 105 -5.44 10.49 -31.05
N LEU A 106 -5.08 9.20 -30.93
CA LEU A 106 -5.16 8.23 -32.03
C LEU A 106 -6.62 7.87 -32.38
N ALA A 107 -7.46 7.59 -31.39
CA ALA A 107 -8.86 7.22 -31.60
C ALA A 107 -9.67 8.34 -32.28
N GLU A 108 -9.30 9.60 -32.05
CA GLU A 108 -9.92 10.77 -32.71
C GLU A 108 -9.57 10.85 -34.21
N THR A 109 -8.49 10.19 -34.66
CA THR A 109 -8.13 10.16 -36.11
C THR A 109 -9.04 9.24 -36.92
N ASP A 110 -9.61 8.21 -36.30
CA ASP A 110 -10.57 7.28 -36.93
C ASP A 110 -11.61 6.79 -35.89
N PRO A 111 -12.66 7.58 -35.66
CA PRO A 111 -13.69 7.25 -34.67
C PRO A 111 -14.48 5.98 -35.01
N GLU A 112 -14.64 5.65 -36.31
CA GLU A 112 -15.37 4.47 -36.75
C GLU A 112 -14.59 3.19 -36.40
N ALA A 113 -13.28 3.17 -36.70
CA ALA A 113 -12.42 2.05 -36.32
C ALA A 113 -12.30 1.89 -34.80
N ALA A 114 -12.23 3.00 -34.05
CA ALA A 114 -12.15 2.97 -32.59
C ALA A 114 -13.42 2.42 -31.92
N ALA A 115 -14.57 2.52 -32.58
CA ALA A 115 -15.87 2.06 -32.08
C ALA A 115 -16.17 0.58 -32.39
N TYR A 116 -15.28 -0.12 -33.10
CA TYR A 116 -15.47 -1.53 -33.45
C TYR A 116 -15.73 -2.40 -32.21
N GLN A 117 -16.78 -3.22 -32.29
CA GLN A 117 -17.07 -4.26 -31.32
C GLN A 117 -16.94 -5.63 -31.98
N PRO A 118 -16.20 -6.58 -31.37
CA PRO A 118 -16.14 -7.93 -31.91
C PRO A 118 -17.54 -8.56 -31.94
N GLY A 119 -17.83 -9.31 -33.01
CA GLY A 119 -19.05 -10.11 -33.10
C GLY A 119 -19.12 -11.17 -32.00
N ALA A 120 -20.32 -11.70 -31.75
CA ALA A 120 -20.50 -12.76 -30.78
C ALA A 120 -19.67 -14.00 -31.18
N VAL A 121 -18.84 -14.47 -30.24
CA VAL A 121 -18.19 -15.78 -30.36
C VAL A 121 -19.25 -16.82 -30.00
N LEU A 122 -19.62 -17.68 -30.97
CA LEU A 122 -20.55 -18.81 -30.79
C LEU A 122 -19.87 -19.97 -30.06
#